data_AF-A0AA87ICP6-F1
#
_entry.id   AF-A0AA87ICP6-F1
#
_cell.length_a   1.000
_cell.length_b   1.000
_cell.length_c   1.000
_cell.angle_alpha   90.00
_cell.angle_beta   90.00
_cell.angle_gamma   90.00
#
_symmetry.space_group_name_H-M   'P 1'
#
loop_
_entity.id
_entity.type
_entity.pdbx_description
1 polymer ?
#
loop_
_entity_poly.entity_id
_entity_poly.type
_entity_poly.pdbx_seq_one_letter_code
_entity_poly.pdbx_strand_id
1 'polypeptide(L)'
;MVAMLDAGYAEAPRLRWRTGSKKPDAEGYLPVRLMQEDNANELKQIFRVQRVPADEWKPLFRSVFYAVSPKGSAEQRVGQDPLAPEQARALKASLAFQEYRIANVITNLRIKDASAELRKLTVDEKQSIYDQLVSPSSEDITWSDLCDFLGFKRSQLKGVGSLTEDGEERISSRPPRLTSVQRIYESDNKIRKPLVAWWKSASDNEHEAMIRLLSNTVDIDKVREDVAYASAIEFIDGLDDDALTKLDSVDLPSGRAAYSVETLQKLTRQMLTTDDDLHEARKTLFNVTDSWRPPADPIGEPLGNPSVDRVLKNVNRYLMNCQQRWGNPVSVNIEHVRSSFSSVAFARKDKREYEKNNEKRSIFRSSLSEQLRADEQMEKVRESDLRRLEAIQRQNGQCLYCGRTITFRTCEMDHIVPRKGVGSTNTRTNFAAVCAECNRM
;
A
#
# COMPACT_ATOMS: atom_id res chain seq x y z
N MET A 1 5.57 -1.90 27.63
CA MET A 1 5.50 -1.32 28.99
C MET A 1 6.53 -1.91 29.96
N VAL A 2 6.94 -3.19 29.81
CA VAL A 2 8.00 -3.82 30.61
C VAL A 2 9.35 -3.08 30.49
N ALA A 3 9.72 -2.65 29.28
CA ALA A 3 10.96 -1.91 29.01
C ALA A 3 11.14 -0.62 29.85
N MET A 4 10.05 0.08 30.20
CA MET A 4 10.11 1.30 31.04
C MET A 4 10.27 1.00 32.54
N LEU A 5 9.92 -0.20 33.00
CA LEU A 5 10.14 -0.60 34.40
C LEU A 5 11.60 -0.96 34.64
N ASP A 6 12.27 -1.54 33.63
CA ASP A 6 13.64 -2.05 33.72
C ASP A 6 14.71 -1.04 33.25
N ALA A 7 14.34 -0.02 32.48
CA ALA A 7 15.23 1.10 32.16
C ALA A 7 15.57 1.89 33.44
N GLY A 8 16.82 1.77 33.88
CA GLY A 8 17.36 2.50 35.03
C GLY A 8 17.40 4.02 34.81
N TYR A 9 17.63 4.74 35.92
CA TYR A 9 17.66 6.22 36.03
C TYR A 9 18.76 6.93 35.20
N ALA A 10 19.37 6.28 34.22
CA ALA A 10 20.68 6.67 33.69
C ALA A 10 20.65 7.79 32.63
N GLU A 11 19.52 8.08 32.01
CA GLU A 11 19.46 9.11 30.97
C GLU A 11 18.74 10.38 31.43
N ALA A 12 19.41 11.52 31.24
CA ALA A 12 18.84 12.84 31.48
C ALA A 12 17.65 13.11 30.55
N PRO A 13 16.67 13.95 30.96
CA PRO A 13 15.50 14.27 30.16
C PRO A 13 15.89 14.75 28.77
N ARG A 14 15.41 14.07 27.72
CA ARG A 14 15.74 14.43 26.33
C ARG A 14 14.81 15.55 25.87
N LEU A 15 15.14 16.79 26.24
CA LEU A 15 14.41 17.99 25.86
C LEU A 15 14.40 18.14 24.32
N ARG A 16 13.23 17.93 23.68
CA ARG A 16 13.05 18.22 22.26
C ARG A 16 12.26 19.51 22.05
N TRP A 17 12.89 20.44 21.34
CA TRP A 17 12.22 21.58 20.74
C TRP A 17 11.12 21.12 19.77
N ARG A 18 10.01 21.85 19.68
CA ARG A 18 8.99 21.59 18.64
C ARG A 18 9.69 21.59 17.27
N THR A 19 9.59 20.48 16.54
CA THR A 19 10.19 20.39 15.20
C THR A 19 9.52 21.39 14.26
N GLY A 20 10.19 22.51 13.99
CA GLY A 20 9.74 23.57 13.09
C GLY A 20 9.89 25.00 13.64
N SER A 21 10.14 25.18 14.93
CA SER A 21 10.39 26.51 15.51
C SER A 21 11.90 26.73 15.68
N LYS A 22 12.54 27.42 14.73
CA LYS A 22 13.82 28.13 14.98
C LYS A 22 13.60 29.40 15.84
N LYS A 23 12.66 29.38 16.79
CA LYS A 23 12.36 30.51 17.67
C LYS A 23 12.10 30.05 19.10
N PRO A 24 12.72 30.69 20.10
CA PRO A 24 12.46 30.47 21.52
C PRO A 24 11.22 31.21 22.05
N ASP A 25 10.44 31.87 21.17
CA ASP A 25 9.32 32.75 21.57
C ASP A 25 8.00 31.99 21.81
N ALA A 26 8.05 30.78 22.37
CA ALA A 26 6.84 30.12 22.85
C ALA A 26 6.58 30.58 24.29
N GLU A 27 5.69 31.57 24.47
CA GLU A 27 5.24 31.98 25.81
C GLU A 27 4.52 30.81 26.52
N GLY A 28 5.12 30.34 27.62
CA GLY A 28 4.60 29.30 28.51
C GLY A 28 5.67 28.83 29.50
N TYR A 29 5.28 28.39 30.70
CA TYR A 29 6.21 27.95 31.76
C TYR A 29 7.11 26.76 31.37
N LEU A 30 6.70 25.97 30.36
CA LEU A 30 7.52 24.91 29.78
C LEU A 30 7.71 25.20 28.28
N PRO A 31 8.88 25.72 27.85
CA PRO A 31 9.14 26.08 26.45
C PRO A 31 9.28 24.86 25.51
N VAL A 32 9.22 23.64 26.07
CA VAL A 32 9.37 22.36 25.36
C VAL A 32 8.33 21.34 25.83
N ARG A 33 8.04 20.34 24.99
CA ARG A 33 7.13 19.24 25.34
C ARG A 33 7.92 18.14 26.04
N LEU A 34 7.52 17.77 27.26
CA LEU A 34 8.04 16.60 27.97
C LEU A 34 7.56 15.31 27.30
N MET A 35 8.44 14.33 27.16
CA MET A 35 8.08 12.98 26.69
C MET A 35 7.36 12.22 27.80
N GLN A 36 6.59 11.18 27.44
CA GLN A 36 6.07 10.27 28.46
C GLN A 36 7.18 9.58 29.25
N GLU A 37 8.34 9.34 28.63
CA GLU A 37 9.56 8.87 29.32
C GLU A 37 10.03 9.83 30.42
N ASP A 38 10.00 11.13 30.17
CA ASP A 38 10.39 12.15 31.16
C ASP A 38 9.41 12.16 32.34
N ASN A 39 8.10 12.15 32.04
CA ASN A 39 7.05 12.07 33.06
C ASN A 39 7.14 10.77 33.88
N ALA A 40 7.50 9.66 33.23
CA ALA A 40 7.71 8.37 33.88
C ALA A 40 8.91 8.43 34.84
N ASN A 41 10.04 9.00 34.41
CA ASN A 41 11.21 9.16 35.27
C ASN A 41 10.97 10.13 36.42
N GLU A 42 10.24 11.22 36.19
CA GLU A 42 9.81 12.15 37.24
C GLU A 42 8.93 11.44 38.27
N LEU A 43 7.94 10.66 37.82
CA LEU A 43 7.06 9.93 38.74
C LEU A 43 7.83 8.90 39.58
N LYS A 44 8.80 8.18 38.98
CA LYS A 44 9.73 7.30 39.73
C LYS A 44 10.52 8.07 40.78
N GLN A 45 11.01 9.27 40.45
CA GLN A 45 11.73 10.13 41.39
C GLN A 45 10.84 10.63 42.53
N ILE A 46 9.60 11.00 42.23
CA ILE A 46 8.61 11.39 43.25
C ILE A 46 8.39 10.23 44.22
N PHE A 47 8.15 9.01 43.73
CA PHE A 47 7.99 7.84 44.60
C PHE A 47 9.23 7.56 45.45
N ARG A 48 10.43 7.72 44.88
CA ARG A 48 11.69 7.57 45.63
C ARG A 48 11.84 8.63 46.74
N VAL A 49 11.57 9.90 46.44
CA VAL A 49 11.70 11.02 47.39
C VAL A 49 10.66 10.89 48.50
N GLN A 50 9.43 10.54 48.14
CA GLN A 50 8.32 10.31 49.08
C GLN A 50 8.42 8.96 49.81
N ARG A 51 9.45 8.16 49.51
CA ARG A 51 9.72 6.84 50.13
C ARG A 51 8.53 5.89 50.03
N VAL A 52 7.80 5.93 48.92
CA VAL A 52 6.68 5.01 48.70
C VAL A 52 7.23 3.60 48.47
N PRO A 53 6.74 2.58 49.20
CA PRO A 53 7.16 1.20 49.02
C PRO A 53 6.93 0.67 47.59
N ALA A 54 7.79 -0.25 47.14
CA ALA A 54 7.79 -0.73 45.76
C ALA A 54 6.53 -1.51 45.36
N ASP A 55 5.93 -2.20 46.32
CA ASP A 55 4.65 -2.89 46.25
C ASP A 55 3.47 -1.92 46.06
N GLU A 56 3.56 -0.69 46.55
CA GLU A 56 2.52 0.33 46.41
C GLU A 56 2.69 1.20 45.16
N TRP A 57 3.90 1.66 44.85
CA TRP A 57 4.07 2.60 43.73
C TRP A 57 4.07 1.91 42.37
N LYS A 58 4.51 0.65 42.24
CA LYS A 58 4.53 -0.05 40.95
C LYS A 58 3.11 -0.20 40.34
N PRO A 59 2.06 -0.59 41.09
CA PRO A 59 0.68 -0.58 40.60
C PRO A 59 0.19 0.82 40.20
N LEU A 60 0.47 1.85 41.00
CA LEU A 60 0.09 3.23 40.70
C LEU A 60 0.77 3.72 39.42
N PHE A 61 2.06 3.46 39.27
CA PHE A 61 2.84 3.81 38.09
C PHE A 61 2.27 3.17 36.82
N ARG A 62 1.95 1.86 36.87
CA ARG A 62 1.30 1.16 35.76
C ARG A 62 -0.06 1.76 35.42
N SER A 63 -0.82 2.20 36.42
CA SER A 63 -2.14 2.80 36.23
C SER A 63 -2.06 4.20 35.61
N VAL A 64 -1.10 5.04 36.03
CA VAL A 64 -0.91 6.41 35.50
C VAL A 64 -0.51 6.39 34.02
N PHE A 65 0.33 5.43 33.63
CA PHE A 65 0.76 5.26 32.23
C PHE A 65 -0.04 4.19 31.48
N TYR A 66 -1.15 3.74 32.05
CA TYR A 66 -2.04 2.81 31.38
C TYR A 66 -2.66 3.52 30.16
N ALA A 67 -2.26 3.08 28.98
CA ALA A 67 -2.84 3.52 27.72
C ALA A 67 -3.47 2.33 27.03
N VAL A 68 -4.77 2.38 26.80
CA VAL A 68 -5.45 1.42 25.92
C VAL A 68 -5.04 1.80 24.50
N SER A 69 -4.35 0.89 23.82
CA SER A 69 -4.06 1.05 22.41
C SER A 69 -5.38 1.17 21.63
N PRO A 70 -5.55 2.15 20.74
CA PRO A 70 -6.70 2.17 19.85
C PRO A 70 -6.66 1.03 18.82
N LYS A 71 -5.53 0.32 18.68
CA LYS A 71 -5.38 -0.87 17.82
C LYS A 71 -6.34 -1.97 18.31
N GLY A 72 -7.03 -2.66 17.40
CA GLY A 72 -8.06 -3.65 17.74
C GLY A 72 -9.43 -3.09 18.17
N SER A 73 -9.58 -1.78 18.38
CA SER A 73 -10.89 -1.19 18.78
C SER A 73 -11.99 -1.29 17.72
N ALA A 74 -11.62 -1.56 16.46
CA ALA A 74 -12.52 -1.74 15.34
C ALA A 74 -12.99 -3.20 15.15
N GLU A 75 -12.45 -4.16 15.90
CA GLU A 75 -12.80 -5.59 15.78
C GLU A 75 -14.29 -5.84 15.99
N GLN A 76 -14.90 -5.15 16.96
CA GLN A 76 -16.33 -5.26 17.26
C GLN A 76 -17.24 -4.56 16.24
N ARG A 77 -16.68 -3.78 15.30
CA ARG A 77 -17.42 -3.02 14.29
C ARG A 77 -17.33 -3.65 12.90
N VAL A 78 -16.79 -4.86 12.82
CA VAL A 78 -16.67 -5.56 11.53
C VAL A 78 -18.06 -6.01 11.07
N GLY A 79 -18.43 -5.62 9.85
CA GLY A 79 -19.67 -6.06 9.22
C GLY A 79 -19.68 -7.58 8.98
N GLN A 80 -20.88 -8.15 8.93
CA GLN A 80 -21.09 -9.57 8.63
C GLN A 80 -21.11 -9.82 7.12
N ASP A 81 -20.76 -11.04 6.72
CA ASP A 81 -20.86 -11.50 5.35
C ASP A 81 -22.35 -11.62 4.93
N PRO A 82 -22.78 -10.97 3.83
CA PRO A 82 -24.16 -11.03 3.37
C PRO A 82 -24.58 -12.42 2.86
N LEU A 83 -23.65 -13.32 2.54
CA LEU A 83 -23.89 -14.71 2.13
C LEU A 83 -23.75 -15.70 3.30
N ALA A 84 -23.05 -15.32 4.36
CA ALA A 84 -22.84 -16.10 5.58
C ALA A 84 -22.94 -15.20 6.83
N PRO A 85 -24.16 -14.81 7.27
CA PRO A 85 -24.37 -13.78 8.30
C PRO A 85 -23.74 -14.06 9.67
N GLU A 86 -23.40 -15.31 9.95
CA GLU A 86 -22.68 -15.75 11.14
C GLU A 86 -21.17 -15.46 11.09
N GLN A 87 -20.64 -15.07 9.93
CA GLN A 87 -19.21 -14.86 9.72
C GLN A 87 -18.87 -13.40 9.44
N ALA A 88 -17.80 -12.93 10.09
CA ALA A 88 -17.27 -11.60 9.86
C ALA A 88 -16.62 -11.46 8.47
N ARG A 89 -16.76 -10.29 7.86
CA ARG A 89 -16.09 -9.94 6.59
C ARG A 89 -14.57 -10.00 6.71
N ALA A 90 -13.92 -10.53 5.68
CA ALA A 90 -12.47 -10.68 5.63
C ALA A 90 -11.74 -9.35 5.44
N LEU A 91 -10.44 -9.34 5.78
CA LEU A 91 -9.54 -8.23 5.47
C LEU A 91 -9.20 -8.22 3.99
N LYS A 92 -9.05 -7.04 3.39
CA LYS A 92 -8.45 -6.94 2.04
C LYS A 92 -6.97 -7.35 2.01
N ALA A 93 -6.31 -7.37 3.17
CA ALA A 93 -4.96 -7.89 3.35
C ALA A 93 -4.89 -9.42 3.44
N SER A 94 -6.00 -10.11 3.75
CA SER A 94 -6.02 -11.57 3.87
C SER A 94 -5.62 -12.23 2.54
N LEU A 95 -4.90 -13.35 2.62
CA LEU A 95 -4.53 -14.15 1.47
C LEU A 95 -5.79 -14.64 0.74
N ALA A 96 -6.79 -15.12 1.49
CA ALA A 96 -8.06 -15.57 0.92
C ALA A 96 -8.74 -14.50 0.05
N PHE A 97 -8.72 -13.23 0.47
CA PHE A 97 -9.25 -12.13 -0.35
C PHE A 97 -8.38 -11.85 -1.58
N GLN A 98 -7.05 -11.86 -1.43
CA GLN A 98 -6.15 -11.57 -2.54
C GLN A 98 -6.20 -12.65 -3.61
N GLU A 99 -6.30 -13.91 -3.21
CA GLU A 99 -6.52 -15.06 -4.10
C GLU A 99 -7.88 -14.96 -4.81
N TYR A 100 -8.95 -14.70 -4.06
CA TYR A 100 -10.27 -14.43 -4.63
C TYR A 100 -10.24 -13.30 -5.66
N ARG A 101 -9.58 -12.19 -5.33
CA ARG A 101 -9.45 -11.04 -6.21
C ARG A 101 -8.72 -11.40 -7.50
N ILE A 102 -7.66 -12.20 -7.41
CA ILE A 102 -6.95 -12.72 -8.59
C ILE A 102 -7.89 -13.58 -9.44
N ALA A 103 -8.56 -14.56 -8.83
CA ALA A 103 -9.49 -15.44 -9.53
C ALA A 103 -10.64 -14.68 -10.20
N ASN A 104 -11.27 -13.74 -9.50
CA ASN A 104 -12.35 -12.89 -10.02
C ASN A 104 -11.88 -12.02 -11.21
N VAL A 105 -10.66 -11.49 -11.18
CA VAL A 105 -10.12 -10.77 -12.33
C VAL A 105 -9.91 -11.71 -13.51
N ILE A 106 -9.35 -12.90 -13.28
CA ILE A 106 -9.10 -13.91 -14.32
C ILE A 106 -10.42 -14.34 -15.00
N THR A 107 -11.48 -14.61 -14.24
CA THR A 107 -12.78 -15.04 -14.81
C THR A 107 -13.45 -13.97 -15.66
N ASN A 108 -13.09 -12.69 -15.49
CA ASN A 108 -13.60 -11.58 -16.29
C ASN A 108 -12.82 -11.33 -17.59
N LEU A 109 -11.65 -11.97 -17.76
CA LEU A 109 -10.87 -11.85 -18.99
C LEU A 109 -11.52 -12.63 -20.14
N ARG A 110 -11.33 -12.14 -21.36
CA ARG A 110 -11.81 -12.78 -22.59
C ARG A 110 -10.68 -12.83 -23.61
N ILE A 111 -10.61 -13.91 -24.38
CA ILE A 111 -9.66 -14.06 -25.48
C ILE A 111 -10.41 -13.89 -26.80
N LYS A 112 -9.91 -13.00 -27.65
CA LYS A 112 -10.36 -12.88 -29.03
C LYS A 112 -9.64 -13.93 -29.88
N ASP A 113 -10.40 -14.89 -30.38
CA ASP A 113 -9.88 -15.97 -31.21
C ASP A 113 -9.58 -15.51 -32.66
N ALA A 114 -9.21 -16.45 -33.53
CA ALA A 114 -9.00 -16.19 -34.95
C ALA A 114 -10.29 -15.90 -35.74
N SER A 115 -11.44 -16.41 -35.30
CA SER A 115 -12.77 -16.11 -35.86
C SER A 115 -13.33 -14.75 -35.43
N ALA A 116 -12.58 -14.01 -34.59
CA ALA A 116 -12.92 -12.73 -34.00
C ALA A 116 -14.00 -12.76 -32.91
N GLU A 117 -14.39 -13.95 -32.45
CA GLU A 117 -15.31 -14.13 -31.33
C GLU A 117 -14.57 -14.00 -29.98
N LEU A 118 -15.31 -13.55 -28.96
CA LEU A 118 -14.80 -13.44 -27.59
C LEU A 118 -15.16 -14.69 -26.80
N ARG A 119 -14.16 -15.49 -26.44
CA ARG A 119 -14.34 -16.66 -25.58
C ARG A 119 -13.86 -16.41 -24.16
N LYS A 120 -14.44 -17.15 -23.20
CA LYS A 120 -13.92 -17.29 -21.84
C LYS A 120 -12.57 -18.01 -21.85
N LEU A 121 -11.78 -17.81 -20.80
CA LEU A 121 -10.60 -18.62 -20.52
C LEU A 121 -11.04 -20.02 -20.10
N THR A 122 -10.38 -21.03 -20.62
CA THR A 122 -10.55 -22.43 -20.20
C THR A 122 -10.05 -22.62 -18.76
N VAL A 123 -10.49 -23.68 -18.09
CA VAL A 123 -10.08 -24.00 -16.71
C VAL A 123 -8.55 -24.09 -16.60
N ASP A 124 -7.89 -24.74 -17.55
CA ASP A 124 -6.43 -24.89 -17.57
C ASP A 124 -5.70 -23.55 -17.75
N GLU A 125 -6.21 -22.68 -18.63
CA GLU A 125 -5.68 -21.32 -18.80
C GLU A 125 -5.87 -20.49 -17.52
N LYS A 126 -7.02 -20.62 -16.84
CA LYS A 126 -7.29 -19.92 -15.59
C LYS A 126 -6.33 -20.35 -14.47
N GLN A 127 -6.13 -21.65 -14.29
CA GLN A 127 -5.20 -22.19 -13.30
C GLN A 127 -3.76 -21.78 -13.61
N SER A 128 -3.35 -21.87 -14.87
CA SER A 128 -2.01 -21.46 -15.31
C SER A 128 -1.71 -19.99 -15.04
N ILE A 129 -2.68 -19.08 -15.30
CA ILE A 129 -2.54 -17.66 -14.96
C ILE A 129 -2.52 -17.47 -13.44
N TYR A 130 -3.42 -18.15 -12.73
CA TYR A 130 -3.56 -18.04 -11.28
C TYR A 130 -2.24 -18.39 -10.58
N ASP A 131 -1.63 -19.53 -10.93
CA ASP A 131 -0.39 -20.00 -10.32
C ASP A 131 0.77 -19.01 -10.54
N GLN A 132 0.85 -18.40 -11.73
CA GLN A 132 1.83 -17.35 -12.01
C GLN A 132 1.62 -16.09 -11.16
N LEU A 133 0.36 -15.69 -10.95
CA LEU A 133 0.03 -14.49 -10.18
C LEU A 133 0.16 -14.68 -8.67
N VAL A 134 -0.05 -15.90 -8.17
CA VAL A 134 0.12 -16.27 -6.75
C VAL A 134 1.59 -16.49 -6.41
N SER A 135 2.43 -16.86 -7.38
CA SER A 135 3.86 -17.08 -7.16
C SER A 135 4.54 -15.89 -6.46
N PRO A 136 5.40 -16.15 -5.44
CA PRO A 136 6.13 -15.13 -4.68
C PRO A 136 7.32 -14.60 -5.49
N SER A 137 7.05 -14.04 -6.67
CA SER A 137 8.03 -13.30 -7.47
C SER A 137 7.90 -11.80 -7.20
N SER A 138 9.02 -11.15 -6.93
CA SER A 138 9.12 -9.69 -6.84
C SER A 138 9.07 -8.98 -8.20
N GLU A 139 9.08 -9.74 -9.30
CA GLU A 139 9.01 -9.15 -10.63
C GLU A 139 7.60 -8.69 -10.95
N ASP A 140 7.54 -7.47 -11.52
CA ASP A 140 6.32 -6.85 -12.03
C ASP A 140 5.83 -7.64 -13.25
N ILE A 141 4.85 -8.53 -13.06
CA ILE A 141 4.19 -9.24 -14.16
C ILE A 141 3.22 -8.28 -14.87
N THR A 142 3.33 -8.17 -16.18
CA THR A 142 2.39 -7.41 -17.02
C THR A 142 1.39 -8.33 -17.71
N TRP A 143 0.30 -7.74 -18.24
CA TRP A 143 -0.64 -8.49 -19.08
C TRP A 143 0.02 -9.06 -20.35
N SER A 144 1.11 -8.46 -20.84
CA SER A 144 1.84 -8.97 -21.99
C SER A 144 2.60 -10.24 -21.62
N ASP A 145 3.28 -10.25 -20.47
CA ASP A 145 4.04 -11.42 -20.01
C ASP A 145 3.13 -12.64 -19.80
N LEU A 146 1.93 -12.44 -19.25
CA LEU A 146 0.92 -13.50 -19.14
C LEU A 146 0.42 -14.00 -20.49
N CYS A 147 0.26 -13.10 -21.47
CA CYS A 147 -0.13 -13.50 -22.83
C CYS A 147 0.99 -14.33 -23.48
N ASP A 148 2.24 -13.89 -23.36
CA ASP A 148 3.40 -14.57 -23.92
C ASP A 148 3.56 -15.97 -23.28
N PHE A 149 3.34 -16.10 -21.97
CA PHE A 149 3.35 -17.39 -21.26
C PHE A 149 2.30 -18.37 -21.80
N LEU A 150 1.11 -17.88 -22.15
CA LEU A 150 0.03 -18.70 -22.71
C LEU A 150 0.09 -18.85 -24.24
N GLY A 151 1.07 -18.22 -24.90
CA GLY A 151 1.17 -18.22 -26.36
C GLY A 151 0.14 -17.35 -27.08
N PHE A 152 -0.46 -16.37 -26.39
CA PHE A 152 -1.39 -15.40 -26.97
C PHE A 152 -0.71 -14.07 -27.30
N LYS A 153 -1.23 -13.37 -28.30
CA LYS A 153 -0.84 -11.97 -28.53
C LYS A 153 -1.60 -11.07 -27.56
N ARG A 154 -0.93 -10.04 -27.03
CA ARG A 154 -1.56 -9.04 -26.16
C ARG A 154 -2.83 -8.40 -26.76
N SER A 155 -2.92 -8.28 -28.08
CA SER A 155 -4.09 -7.74 -28.79
C SER A 155 -5.35 -8.62 -28.67
N GLN A 156 -5.18 -9.92 -28.41
CA GLN A 156 -6.25 -10.89 -28.24
C GLN A 156 -6.90 -10.81 -26.86
N LEU A 157 -6.16 -10.39 -25.83
CA LEU A 157 -6.69 -10.24 -24.48
C LEU A 157 -7.63 -9.03 -24.36
N LYS A 158 -8.89 -9.29 -23.95
CA LYS A 158 -9.94 -8.32 -23.66
C LYS A 158 -10.42 -8.47 -22.21
N GLY A 159 -11.14 -7.45 -21.71
CA GLY A 159 -11.58 -7.37 -20.31
C GLY A 159 -10.71 -6.44 -19.45
N VAL A 160 -9.45 -6.18 -19.83
CA VAL A 160 -8.63 -5.18 -19.11
C VAL A 160 -9.31 -3.80 -19.17
N GLY A 161 -9.56 -3.21 -17.99
CA GLY A 161 -10.29 -1.95 -17.85
C GLY A 161 -11.80 -2.09 -17.67
N SER A 162 -12.39 -3.28 -17.65
CA SER A 162 -13.78 -3.50 -17.24
C SER A 162 -13.92 -3.47 -15.72
N LEU A 163 -15.14 -3.22 -15.24
CA LEU A 163 -15.48 -3.40 -13.82
C LEU A 163 -15.60 -4.91 -13.54
N THR A 164 -15.19 -5.35 -12.35
CA THR A 164 -15.49 -6.69 -11.85
C THR A 164 -17.00 -6.82 -11.57
N GLU A 165 -17.53 -8.03 -11.54
CA GLU A 165 -18.98 -8.26 -11.40
C GLU A 165 -19.54 -7.92 -10.01
N ASP A 166 -18.70 -7.89 -8.98
CA ASP A 166 -19.04 -7.35 -7.66
C ASP A 166 -18.98 -5.81 -7.63
N GLY A 167 -18.49 -5.18 -8.70
CA GLY A 167 -18.35 -3.73 -8.80
C GLY A 167 -17.28 -3.13 -7.88
N GLU A 168 -16.51 -3.98 -7.17
CA GLU A 168 -15.49 -3.52 -6.23
C GLU A 168 -14.30 -2.90 -6.93
N GLU A 169 -13.92 -3.41 -8.10
CA GLU A 169 -12.67 -3.01 -8.74
C GLU A 169 -12.79 -2.90 -10.27
N ARG A 170 -12.02 -1.97 -10.83
CA ARG A 170 -11.76 -1.93 -12.27
C ARG A 170 -10.48 -2.71 -12.56
N ILE A 171 -10.54 -3.67 -13.48
CA ILE A 171 -9.37 -4.46 -13.88
C ILE A 171 -8.27 -3.51 -14.33
N SER A 172 -7.22 -3.43 -13.54
CA SER A 172 -6.18 -2.41 -13.69
C SER A 172 -5.30 -2.69 -14.91
N SER A 173 -4.48 -1.71 -15.31
CA SER A 173 -3.48 -1.90 -16.35
C SER A 173 -2.40 -2.93 -15.99
N ARG A 174 -2.33 -3.35 -14.72
CA ARG A 174 -1.47 -4.42 -14.22
C ARG A 174 -2.32 -5.58 -13.64
N PRO A 175 -1.92 -6.84 -13.86
CA PRO A 175 -2.52 -7.98 -13.19
C PRO A 175 -2.48 -7.85 -11.66
N PRO A 176 -3.53 -8.28 -10.93
CA PRO A 176 -3.49 -8.37 -9.48
C PRO A 176 -2.48 -9.44 -9.03
N ARG A 177 -1.83 -9.19 -7.90
CA ARG A 177 -0.87 -10.10 -7.23
C ARG A 177 -1.20 -10.16 -5.73
N LEU A 178 -0.58 -11.09 -5.02
CA LEU A 178 -0.62 -11.15 -3.56
C LEU A 178 0.14 -9.96 -2.93
N THR A 179 -0.52 -8.80 -2.91
CA THR A 179 0.07 -7.54 -2.43
C THR A 179 0.57 -7.65 -0.99
N SER A 180 -0.10 -8.40 -0.12
CA SER A 180 0.38 -8.58 1.27
C SER A 180 1.73 -9.28 1.30
N VAL A 181 1.87 -10.35 0.50
CA VAL A 181 3.14 -11.08 0.37
C VAL A 181 4.21 -10.18 -0.24
N GLN A 182 3.90 -9.42 -1.31
CA GLN A 182 4.86 -8.47 -1.89
C GLN A 182 5.37 -7.46 -0.86
N ARG A 183 4.49 -6.87 -0.04
CA ARG A 183 4.88 -5.91 1.01
C ARG A 183 5.75 -6.52 2.10
N ILE A 184 5.58 -7.81 2.39
CA ILE A 184 6.44 -8.56 3.30
C ILE A 184 7.84 -8.74 2.69
N TYR A 185 7.93 -9.13 1.42
CA TYR A 185 9.20 -9.32 0.71
C TYR A 185 9.93 -7.99 0.41
N GLU A 186 9.20 -6.89 0.26
CA GLU A 186 9.69 -5.52 0.06
C GLU A 186 9.99 -4.77 1.36
N SER A 187 9.79 -5.43 2.52
CA SER A 187 10.03 -4.84 3.84
C SER A 187 11.48 -4.36 4.02
N ASP A 188 11.69 -3.50 5.03
CA ASP A 188 13.00 -2.90 5.30
C ASP A 188 14.07 -3.98 5.50
N ASN A 189 15.27 -3.76 4.95
CA ASN A 189 16.38 -4.72 4.97
C ASN A 189 16.71 -5.28 6.36
N LYS A 190 16.44 -4.52 7.43
CA LYS A 190 16.66 -4.98 8.81
C LYS A 190 15.72 -6.10 9.25
N ILE A 191 14.44 -6.04 8.85
CA ILE A 191 13.42 -7.04 9.22
C ILE A 191 13.15 -8.06 8.11
N ARG A 192 13.52 -7.74 6.86
CA ARG A 192 13.22 -8.56 5.68
C ARG A 192 13.69 -9.99 5.79
N LYS A 193 14.95 -10.22 6.17
CA LYS A 193 15.52 -11.57 6.28
C LYS A 193 14.78 -12.44 7.30
N PRO A 194 14.63 -12.03 8.58
CA PRO A 194 13.92 -12.84 9.56
C PRO A 194 12.44 -13.00 9.22
N LEU A 195 11.76 -11.94 8.75
CA LEU A 195 10.35 -12.01 8.40
C LEU A 195 10.07 -12.95 7.21
N VAL A 196 10.88 -12.89 6.15
CA VAL A 196 10.75 -13.80 5.01
C VAL A 196 11.12 -15.24 5.39
N ALA A 197 12.09 -15.44 6.28
CA ALA A 197 12.44 -16.78 6.77
C ALA A 197 11.27 -17.39 7.54
N TRP A 198 10.67 -16.64 8.47
CA TRP A 198 9.48 -17.05 9.20
C TRP A 198 8.31 -17.32 8.25
N TRP A 199 8.06 -16.42 7.29
CA TRP A 199 6.98 -16.58 6.31
C TRP A 199 7.12 -17.87 5.50
N LYS A 200 8.33 -18.27 5.13
CA LYS A 200 8.56 -19.51 4.37
C LYS A 200 8.35 -20.79 5.19
N SER A 201 8.53 -20.74 6.50
CA SER A 201 8.32 -21.88 7.40
C SER A 201 6.91 -21.95 7.97
N ALA A 202 6.21 -20.82 8.03
CA ALA A 202 4.87 -20.71 8.57
C ALA A 202 3.81 -21.28 7.62
N SER A 203 2.74 -21.82 8.21
CA SER A 203 1.53 -22.29 7.55
C SER A 203 0.60 -21.13 7.15
N ASP A 204 -0.37 -21.42 6.27
CA ASP A 204 -1.35 -20.44 5.80
C ASP A 204 -2.15 -19.79 6.95
N ASN A 205 -2.46 -20.56 8.01
CA ASN A 205 -3.15 -20.05 9.19
C ASN A 205 -2.28 -19.07 9.98
N GLU A 206 -0.98 -19.37 10.11
CA GLU A 206 -0.01 -18.48 10.76
C GLU A 206 0.21 -17.21 9.92
N HIS A 207 0.24 -17.31 8.59
CA HIS A 207 0.28 -16.13 7.70
C HIS A 207 -0.91 -15.21 7.93
N GLU A 208 -2.12 -15.75 8.00
CA GLU A 208 -3.34 -14.99 8.30
C GLU A 208 -3.28 -14.35 9.69
N ALA A 209 -2.77 -15.06 10.69
CA ALA A 209 -2.56 -14.52 12.03
C ALA A 209 -1.60 -13.32 12.01
N MET A 210 -0.45 -13.46 11.34
CA MET A 210 0.51 -12.36 11.17
C MET A 210 -0.11 -11.17 10.44
N ILE A 211 -0.88 -11.38 9.37
CA ILE A 211 -1.58 -10.31 8.65
C ILE A 211 -2.57 -9.56 9.56
N ARG A 212 -3.32 -10.27 10.40
CA ARG A 212 -4.26 -9.66 11.37
C ARG A 212 -3.54 -8.81 12.43
N LEU A 213 -2.36 -9.26 12.88
CA LEU A 213 -1.52 -8.49 13.81
C LEU A 213 -0.96 -7.22 13.14
N LEU A 214 -0.38 -7.36 11.94
CA LEU A 214 0.20 -6.23 11.19
C LEU A 214 -0.83 -5.20 10.72
N SER A 215 -2.05 -5.65 10.40
CA SER A 215 -3.15 -4.74 10.04
C SER A 215 -3.77 -4.01 11.25
N ASN A 216 -3.27 -4.25 12.46
CA ASN A 216 -3.74 -3.66 13.71
C ASN A 216 -5.23 -3.90 13.99
N THR A 217 -5.78 -4.96 13.41
CA THR A 217 -7.20 -5.32 13.56
C THR A 217 -7.49 -6.05 14.85
N VAL A 218 -6.44 -6.63 15.44
CA VAL A 218 -6.49 -7.40 16.67
C VAL A 218 -5.50 -6.77 17.65
N ASP A 219 -5.87 -6.76 18.92
CA ASP A 219 -4.99 -6.35 20.01
C ASP A 219 -4.12 -7.55 20.43
N ILE A 220 -2.80 -7.42 20.30
CA ILE A 220 -1.82 -8.48 20.62
C ILE A 220 -2.05 -9.00 22.05
N ASP A 221 -2.37 -8.11 22.99
CA ASP A 221 -2.55 -8.50 24.39
C ASP A 221 -3.82 -9.34 24.61
N LYS A 222 -4.83 -9.22 23.75
CA LYS A 222 -6.07 -10.02 23.83
C LYS A 222 -5.91 -11.42 23.24
N VAL A 223 -5.06 -11.58 22.23
CA VAL A 223 -4.86 -12.85 21.52
C VAL A 223 -3.58 -13.57 21.91
N ARG A 224 -2.87 -13.07 22.93
CA ARG A 224 -1.60 -13.65 23.42
C ARG A 224 -1.73 -15.10 23.89
N GLU A 225 -2.90 -15.47 24.40
CA GLU A 225 -3.20 -16.85 24.85
C GLU A 225 -3.80 -17.72 23.74
N ASP A 226 -4.10 -17.16 22.56
CA ASP A 226 -4.66 -17.90 21.44
C ASP A 226 -3.55 -18.63 20.66
N VAL A 227 -3.68 -19.95 20.60
CA VAL A 227 -2.75 -20.85 19.91
C VAL A 227 -2.58 -20.47 18.44
N ALA A 228 -3.63 -19.92 17.80
CA ALA A 228 -3.57 -19.51 16.39
C ALA A 228 -2.57 -18.36 16.15
N TYR A 229 -2.28 -17.53 17.16
CA TYR A 229 -1.37 -16.39 17.05
C TYR A 229 0.00 -16.67 17.67
N ALA A 230 0.18 -17.79 18.39
CA ALA A 230 1.38 -18.07 19.17
C ALA A 230 2.68 -17.93 18.36
N SER A 231 2.76 -18.55 17.18
CA SER A 231 3.92 -18.48 16.28
C SER A 231 4.22 -17.06 15.78
N ALA A 232 3.18 -16.30 15.44
CA ALA A 232 3.34 -14.92 14.99
C ALA A 232 3.75 -13.98 16.13
N ILE A 233 3.21 -14.19 17.34
CA ILE A 233 3.55 -13.42 18.54
C ILE A 233 4.97 -13.74 19.00
N GLU A 234 5.38 -15.01 18.99
CA GLU A 234 6.75 -15.42 19.32
C GLU A 234 7.77 -14.77 18.37
N PHE A 235 7.45 -14.72 17.07
CA PHE A 235 8.27 -13.99 16.11
C PHE A 235 8.38 -12.50 16.46
N ILE A 236 7.27 -11.83 16.78
CA ILE A 236 7.24 -10.39 17.12
C ILE A 236 8.00 -10.13 18.42
N ASP A 237 7.79 -10.93 19.46
CA ASP A 237 8.46 -10.81 20.77
C ASP A 237 9.97 -11.05 20.66
N GLY A 238 10.43 -11.79 19.65
CA GLY A 238 11.85 -12.02 19.36
C GLY A 238 12.58 -10.85 18.67
N LEU A 239 11.88 -9.77 18.31
CA LEU A 239 12.46 -8.62 17.63
C LEU A 239 12.95 -7.54 18.61
N ASP A 240 13.99 -6.81 18.21
CA ASP A 240 14.43 -5.60 18.92
C ASP A 240 13.54 -4.37 18.58
N ASP A 241 13.68 -3.28 19.36
CA ASP A 241 12.85 -2.07 19.20
C ASP A 241 12.96 -1.42 17.81
N ASP A 242 14.12 -1.50 17.17
CA ASP A 242 14.35 -0.97 15.83
C ASP A 242 13.66 -1.84 14.77
N ALA A 243 13.79 -3.16 14.88
CA ALA A 243 13.12 -4.14 14.04
C ALA A 243 11.59 -4.09 14.20
N LEU A 244 11.06 -3.91 15.42
CA LEU A 244 9.64 -3.67 15.70
C LEU A 244 9.14 -2.40 15.01
N THR A 245 9.90 -1.30 15.10
CA THR A 245 9.56 -0.05 14.41
C THR A 245 9.52 -0.23 12.89
N LYS A 246 10.38 -1.08 12.33
CA LYS A 246 10.37 -1.42 10.91
C LYS A 246 9.23 -2.35 10.54
N LEU A 247 8.86 -3.29 11.41
CA LEU A 247 7.72 -4.16 11.21
C LEU A 247 6.41 -3.36 11.16
N ASP A 248 6.24 -2.39 12.06
CA ASP A 248 5.09 -1.45 12.06
C ASP A 248 5.02 -0.58 10.79
N SER A 249 6.11 -0.47 10.02
CA SER A 249 6.14 0.28 8.76
C SER A 249 5.69 -0.52 7.54
N VAL A 250 5.41 -1.82 7.70
CA VAL A 250 4.89 -2.67 6.63
C VAL A 250 3.43 -2.29 6.35
N ASP A 251 3.23 -1.55 5.26
CA ASP A 251 1.92 -1.04 4.86
C ASP A 251 1.15 -2.11 4.06
N LEU A 252 0.24 -2.81 4.75
CA LEU A 252 -0.66 -3.81 4.16
C LEU A 252 -1.93 -3.17 3.58
N PRO A 253 -2.58 -3.81 2.59
CA PRO A 253 -3.84 -3.32 2.04
C PRO A 253 -4.92 -3.12 3.12
N SER A 254 -5.45 -1.91 3.19
CA SER A 254 -6.50 -1.56 4.15
C SER A 254 -7.90 -1.86 3.59
N GLY A 255 -8.88 -1.96 4.50
CA GLY A 255 -10.28 -2.18 4.17
C GLY A 255 -10.78 -3.59 4.46
N ARG A 256 -12.08 -3.79 4.26
CA ARG A 256 -12.78 -5.07 4.38
C ARG A 256 -13.31 -5.51 3.02
N ALA A 257 -13.32 -6.81 2.80
CA ALA A 257 -13.99 -7.43 1.67
C ALA A 257 -15.51 -7.43 1.87
N ALA A 258 -16.29 -7.64 0.80
CA ALA A 258 -17.72 -7.91 0.93
C ALA A 258 -18.03 -9.22 1.68
N TYR A 259 -17.15 -10.22 1.62
CA TYR A 259 -17.39 -11.59 2.06
C TYR A 259 -16.43 -12.04 3.17
N SER A 260 -16.76 -13.13 3.87
CA SER A 260 -15.91 -13.78 4.87
C SER A 260 -14.79 -14.59 4.23
N VAL A 261 -13.81 -15.02 5.03
CA VAL A 261 -12.69 -15.87 4.56
C VAL A 261 -13.20 -17.17 3.94
N GLU A 262 -14.17 -17.83 4.57
CA GLU A 262 -14.69 -19.11 4.08
C GLU A 262 -15.45 -18.94 2.75
N THR A 263 -16.29 -17.91 2.65
CA THR A 263 -17.02 -17.59 1.42
C THR A 263 -16.06 -17.27 0.28
N LEU A 264 -15.00 -16.50 0.54
CA LEU A 264 -13.96 -16.18 -0.44
C LEU A 264 -13.27 -17.46 -0.93
N GLN A 265 -12.86 -18.35 -0.04
CA GLN A 265 -12.23 -19.62 -0.41
C GLN A 265 -13.14 -20.51 -1.27
N LYS A 266 -14.43 -20.61 -0.92
CA LYS A 266 -15.43 -21.35 -1.70
C LYS A 266 -15.60 -20.77 -3.10
N LEU A 267 -15.75 -19.45 -3.21
CA LEU A 267 -15.87 -18.73 -4.48
C LEU A 267 -14.62 -18.90 -5.35
N THR A 268 -13.43 -18.73 -4.78
CA THR A 268 -12.14 -18.93 -5.48
C THR A 268 -12.05 -20.32 -6.08
N ARG A 269 -12.35 -21.36 -5.27
CA ARG A 269 -12.32 -22.75 -5.75
C ARG A 269 -13.29 -22.99 -6.90
N GLN A 270 -14.53 -22.50 -6.78
CA GLN A 270 -15.54 -22.66 -7.83
C GLN A 270 -15.08 -21.99 -9.14
N MET A 271 -14.62 -20.73 -9.06
CA MET A 271 -14.17 -19.96 -10.23
C MET A 271 -12.95 -20.58 -10.94
N LEU A 272 -12.06 -21.24 -10.20
CA LEU A 272 -10.84 -21.86 -10.75
C LEU A 272 -11.04 -23.28 -11.28
N THR A 273 -12.11 -23.98 -10.88
CA THR A 273 -12.35 -25.39 -11.24
C THR A 273 -13.47 -25.59 -12.25
N THR A 274 -14.33 -24.59 -12.45
CA THR A 274 -15.49 -24.64 -13.37
C THR A 274 -15.40 -23.54 -14.43
N ASP A 275 -16.37 -23.42 -15.35
CA ASP A 275 -16.46 -22.29 -16.30
C ASP A 275 -17.24 -21.08 -15.73
N ASP A 276 -17.55 -21.13 -14.44
CA ASP A 276 -18.31 -20.09 -13.76
C ASP A 276 -17.48 -18.79 -13.64
N ASP A 277 -18.15 -17.67 -13.88
CA ASP A 277 -17.72 -16.35 -13.41
C ASP A 277 -18.20 -16.13 -11.97
N LEU A 278 -17.96 -14.94 -11.42
CA LEU A 278 -18.32 -14.65 -10.03
C LEU A 278 -19.85 -14.71 -9.83
N HIS A 279 -20.62 -14.24 -10.80
CA HIS A 279 -22.08 -14.26 -10.79
C HIS A 279 -22.61 -15.69 -10.74
N GLU A 280 -22.15 -16.54 -11.65
CA GLU A 280 -22.56 -17.95 -11.67
C GLU A 280 -22.03 -18.72 -10.44
N ALA A 281 -20.80 -18.45 -9.98
CA ALA A 281 -20.28 -19.07 -8.77
C ALA A 281 -21.12 -18.74 -7.52
N ARG A 282 -21.60 -17.49 -7.41
CA ARG A 282 -22.50 -17.08 -6.32
C ARG A 282 -23.84 -17.82 -6.38
N LYS A 283 -24.41 -17.98 -7.58
CA LYS A 283 -25.66 -18.71 -7.80
C LYS A 283 -25.50 -20.19 -7.44
N THR A 284 -24.47 -20.83 -7.94
CA THR A 284 -24.21 -22.26 -7.72
C THR A 284 -23.97 -22.59 -6.24
N LEU A 285 -23.20 -21.77 -5.54
CA LEU A 285 -22.82 -22.06 -4.16
C LEU A 285 -23.85 -21.59 -3.11
N PHE A 286 -24.52 -20.45 -3.36
CA PHE A 286 -25.35 -19.77 -2.35
C PHE A 286 -26.80 -19.58 -2.78
N ASN A 287 -27.21 -20.08 -3.95
CA ASN A 287 -28.58 -19.99 -4.47
C ASN A 287 -29.15 -18.57 -4.49
N VAL A 288 -28.30 -17.56 -4.76
CA VAL A 288 -28.74 -16.17 -4.87
C VAL A 288 -29.42 -15.89 -6.22
N THR A 289 -30.25 -14.85 -6.27
CA THR A 289 -30.93 -14.41 -7.49
C THR A 289 -29.99 -13.69 -8.46
N ASP A 290 -30.33 -13.64 -9.75
CA ASP A 290 -29.53 -12.91 -10.77
C ASP A 290 -29.34 -11.41 -10.47
N SER A 291 -30.30 -10.78 -9.79
CA SER A 291 -30.25 -9.38 -9.38
C SER A 291 -29.47 -9.15 -8.09
N TRP A 292 -28.99 -10.21 -7.43
CA TRP A 292 -28.32 -10.07 -6.15
C TRP A 292 -26.95 -9.43 -6.33
N ARG A 293 -26.63 -8.47 -5.46
CA ARG A 293 -25.32 -7.82 -5.37
C ARG A 293 -24.97 -7.66 -3.89
N PRO A 294 -23.68 -7.74 -3.51
CA PRO A 294 -23.29 -7.45 -2.15
C PRO A 294 -23.69 -6.01 -1.80
N PRO A 295 -24.20 -5.75 -0.58
CA PRO A 295 -24.56 -4.41 -0.17
C PRO A 295 -23.28 -3.55 -0.08
N ALA A 296 -23.30 -2.38 -0.72
CA ALA A 296 -22.24 -1.40 -0.57
C ALA A 296 -22.45 -0.60 0.72
N ASP A 297 -21.37 -0.41 1.47
CA ASP A 297 -21.40 0.41 2.68
C ASP A 297 -21.73 1.88 2.32
N PRO A 298 -22.59 2.58 3.09
CA PRO A 298 -22.91 3.97 2.83
C PRO A 298 -21.66 4.87 2.88
N ILE A 299 -21.61 5.91 2.02
CA ILE A 299 -20.46 6.85 1.92
C ILE A 299 -20.08 7.47 3.28
N GLY A 300 -21.01 7.57 4.23
CA GLY A 300 -20.79 8.15 5.56
C GLY A 300 -20.51 7.17 6.70
N GLU A 301 -20.35 5.88 6.42
CA GLU A 301 -20.09 4.88 7.46
C GLU A 301 -18.69 5.11 8.08
N PRO A 302 -18.56 5.16 9.42
CA PRO A 302 -17.27 5.38 10.07
C PRO A 302 -16.29 4.22 9.83
N LEU A 303 -15.14 4.52 9.23
CA LEU A 303 -14.06 3.58 8.96
C LEU A 303 -13.04 3.49 10.11
N GLY A 304 -13.21 4.30 11.16
CA GLY A 304 -12.35 4.29 12.35
C GLY A 304 -11.09 5.14 12.22
N ASN A 305 -10.90 5.84 11.09
CA ASN A 305 -9.88 6.87 10.94
C ASN A 305 -10.56 8.25 11.03
N PRO A 306 -10.36 9.04 12.11
CA PRO A 306 -11.05 10.30 12.32
C PRO A 306 -10.87 11.32 11.17
N SER A 307 -9.75 11.29 10.47
CA SER A 307 -9.50 12.17 9.33
C SER A 307 -10.32 11.74 8.10
N VAL A 308 -10.36 10.45 7.82
CA VAL A 308 -11.14 9.87 6.71
C VAL A 308 -12.64 10.02 6.99
N ASP A 309 -13.08 9.66 8.20
CA ASP A 309 -14.50 9.71 8.62
C ASP A 309 -15.06 11.13 8.52
N ARG A 310 -14.27 12.14 8.89
CA ARG A 310 -14.65 13.54 8.73
C ARG A 310 -14.84 13.93 7.26
N VAL A 311 -13.95 13.47 6.38
CA VAL A 311 -14.02 13.76 4.94
C VAL A 311 -15.23 13.06 4.33
N LEU A 312 -15.38 11.76 4.57
CA LEU A 312 -16.50 10.95 4.10
C LEU A 312 -17.86 11.52 4.53
N LYS A 313 -18.00 11.93 5.80
CA LYS A 313 -19.20 12.60 6.29
C LYS A 313 -19.51 13.90 5.55
N ASN A 314 -18.49 14.69 5.21
CA ASN A 314 -18.67 15.93 4.44
C ASN A 314 -19.05 15.65 2.99
N VAL A 315 -18.39 14.68 2.35
CA VAL A 315 -18.70 14.26 0.97
C VAL A 315 -20.12 13.72 0.88
N ASN A 316 -20.53 12.81 1.78
CA ASN A 316 -21.88 12.27 1.80
C ASN A 316 -22.94 13.38 1.91
N ARG A 317 -22.77 14.29 2.88
CA ARG A 317 -23.68 15.42 3.07
C ARG A 317 -23.74 16.35 1.85
N TYR A 318 -22.60 16.61 1.21
CA TYR A 318 -22.55 17.41 0.00
C TYR A 318 -23.31 16.74 -1.15
N LEU A 319 -23.07 15.45 -1.40
CA LEU A 319 -23.74 14.69 -2.45
C LEU A 319 -25.26 14.62 -2.23
N MET A 320 -25.71 14.36 -1.00
CA MET A 320 -27.13 14.34 -0.65
C MET A 320 -27.79 15.70 -0.88
N ASN A 321 -27.13 16.81 -0.50
CA ASN A 321 -27.63 18.15 -0.74
C ASN A 321 -27.69 18.49 -2.24
N CYS A 322 -26.68 18.06 -3.02
CA CYS A 322 -26.68 18.23 -4.47
C CYS A 322 -27.85 17.47 -5.11
N GLN A 323 -28.07 16.22 -4.70
CA GLN A 323 -29.17 15.39 -5.19
C GLN A 323 -30.53 15.99 -4.86
N GLN A 324 -30.71 16.49 -3.64
CA GLN A 324 -31.96 17.16 -3.24
C GLN A 324 -32.21 18.45 -4.03
N ARG A 325 -31.17 19.22 -4.32
CA ARG A 325 -31.30 20.53 -4.98
C ARG A 325 -31.41 20.43 -6.51
N TRP A 326 -30.69 19.49 -7.12
CA TRP A 326 -30.51 19.43 -8.58
C TRP A 326 -30.88 18.08 -9.20
N GLY A 327 -31.29 17.09 -8.39
CA GLY A 327 -31.56 15.73 -8.87
C GLY A 327 -30.31 14.88 -9.01
N ASN A 328 -30.46 13.67 -9.58
CA ASN A 328 -29.36 12.71 -9.70
C ASN A 328 -28.26 13.23 -10.65
N PRO A 329 -26.98 13.25 -10.23
CA PRO A 329 -25.89 13.69 -11.08
C PRO A 329 -25.64 12.70 -12.23
N VAL A 330 -25.21 13.21 -13.38
CA VAL A 330 -24.79 12.38 -14.53
C VAL A 330 -23.48 11.65 -14.22
N SER A 331 -22.53 12.32 -13.55
CA SER A 331 -21.27 11.74 -13.11
C SER A 331 -20.74 12.42 -11.85
N VAL A 332 -19.93 11.69 -11.08
CA VAL A 332 -19.20 12.21 -9.93
C VAL A 332 -17.71 11.96 -10.17
N ASN A 333 -16.94 13.02 -10.33
CA ASN A 333 -15.50 12.94 -10.55
C ASN A 333 -14.77 13.22 -9.24
N ILE A 334 -13.98 12.26 -8.77
CA ILE A 334 -13.25 12.34 -7.50
C ILE A 334 -11.76 12.49 -7.81
N GLU A 335 -11.15 13.58 -7.36
CA GLU A 335 -9.71 13.77 -7.37
C GLU A 335 -9.14 13.41 -5.99
N HIS A 336 -8.18 12.49 -5.96
CA HIS A 336 -7.59 11.99 -4.73
C HIS A 336 -6.19 12.59 -4.52
N VAL A 337 -5.90 13.05 -3.30
CA VAL A 337 -4.56 13.54 -2.94
C VAL A 337 -3.66 12.33 -2.66
N ARG A 338 -2.45 12.28 -3.25
CA ARG A 338 -1.60 11.07 -3.29
C ARG A 338 -1.29 10.44 -1.92
N SER A 339 -1.27 11.20 -0.82
CA SER A 339 -0.81 10.73 0.49
C SER A 339 -1.59 11.29 1.71
N SER A 340 -2.68 12.05 1.51
CA SER A 340 -3.29 12.87 2.58
C SER A 340 -4.27 12.17 3.52
N PHE A 341 -4.63 10.90 3.31
CA PHE A 341 -5.53 10.17 4.23
C PHE A 341 -4.80 9.45 5.37
N SER A 342 -3.47 9.57 5.40
CA SER A 342 -2.62 9.14 6.50
C SER A 342 -2.68 10.12 7.68
N SER A 343 -2.11 9.73 8.83
CA SER A 343 -2.10 10.59 10.02
C SER A 343 -1.42 11.96 9.76
N VAL A 344 -1.78 12.99 10.54
CA VAL A 344 -1.16 14.32 10.46
C VAL A 344 0.38 14.25 10.56
N ALA A 345 0.90 13.28 11.32
CA ALA A 345 2.34 13.05 11.43
C ALA A 345 2.95 12.57 10.12
N PHE A 346 2.31 11.62 9.43
CA PHE A 346 2.75 11.14 8.12
C PHE A 346 2.67 12.25 7.07
N ALA A 347 1.56 13.00 7.01
CA ALA A 347 1.43 14.12 6.08
C ALA A 347 2.53 15.18 6.25
N ARG A 348 2.96 15.45 7.50
CA ARG A 348 4.10 16.35 7.78
C ARG A 348 5.44 15.75 7.36
N LYS A 349 5.65 14.45 7.59
CA LYS A 349 6.87 13.75 7.15
C LYS A 349 6.98 13.76 5.63
N ASP A 350 5.91 13.37 4.95
CA ASP A 350 5.82 13.33 3.48
C ASP A 350 6.04 14.71 2.87
N LYS A 351 5.42 15.76 3.44
CA LYS A 351 5.69 17.15 3.03
C LYS A 351 7.17 17.53 3.18
N ARG A 352 7.81 17.20 4.30
CA ARG A 352 9.24 17.50 4.53
C ARG A 352 10.14 16.75 3.56
N GLU A 353 9.86 15.47 3.30
CA GLU A 353 10.60 14.67 2.33
C GLU A 353 10.41 15.19 0.90
N TYR A 354 9.18 15.55 0.54
CA TYR A 354 8.87 16.19 -0.74
C TYR A 354 9.63 17.51 -0.91
N GLU A 355 9.59 18.40 0.09
CA GLU A 355 10.31 19.67 0.07
C GLU A 355 11.82 19.47 -0.06
N LYS A 356 12.40 18.56 0.72
CA LYS A 356 13.83 18.22 0.65
C LYS A 356 14.24 17.64 -0.71
N ASN A 357 13.42 16.76 -1.27
CA ASN A 357 13.67 16.17 -2.58
C ASN A 357 13.52 17.21 -3.70
N ASN A 358 12.55 18.11 -3.59
CA ASN A 358 12.35 19.19 -4.54
C ASN A 358 13.50 20.21 -4.48
N GLU A 359 13.98 20.56 -3.29
CA GLU A 359 15.14 21.42 -3.09
C GLU A 359 16.40 20.81 -3.73
N LYS A 360 16.71 19.54 -3.41
CA LYS A 360 17.82 18.81 -4.06
C LYS A 360 17.70 18.79 -5.58
N ARG A 361 16.50 18.53 -6.09
CA ARG A 361 16.23 18.52 -7.53
C ARG A 361 16.39 19.91 -8.14
N SER A 362 15.98 20.97 -7.45
CA SER A 362 16.14 22.35 -7.89
C SER A 362 17.62 22.74 -7.96
N ILE A 363 18.41 22.40 -6.93
CA ILE A 363 19.86 22.65 -6.91
C ILE A 363 20.53 21.91 -8.06
N PHE A 364 20.25 20.61 -8.23
CA PHE A 364 20.80 19.81 -9.33
C PHE A 364 20.40 20.36 -10.71
N ARG A 365 19.17 20.82 -10.89
CA ARG A 365 18.73 21.44 -12.15
C ARG A 365 19.38 22.79 -12.39
N SER A 366 19.67 23.56 -11.34
CA SER A 366 20.42 24.81 -11.46
C SER A 366 21.84 24.54 -11.93
N SER A 367 22.54 23.55 -11.34
CA SER A 367 23.90 23.20 -11.77
C SER A 367 23.94 22.69 -13.21
N LEU A 368 22.94 21.90 -13.65
CA LEU A 368 22.82 21.51 -15.06
C LEU A 368 22.55 22.71 -15.98
N SER A 369 21.76 23.68 -15.53
CA SER A 369 21.50 24.89 -16.31
C SER A 369 22.76 25.75 -16.45
N GLU A 370 23.59 25.83 -15.42
CA GLU A 370 24.88 26.52 -15.46
C GLU A 370 25.85 25.80 -16.38
N GLN A 371 25.91 24.46 -16.30
CA GLN A 371 26.71 23.65 -17.21
C GLN A 371 26.32 23.87 -18.68
N LEU A 372 25.02 23.87 -19.00
CA LEU A 372 24.54 24.13 -20.37
C LEU A 372 24.85 25.55 -20.86
N ARG A 373 24.85 26.54 -19.96
CA ARG A 373 25.27 27.91 -20.31
C ARG A 373 26.76 27.99 -20.61
N ALA A 374 27.59 27.27 -19.86
CA ALA A 374 29.04 27.27 -20.02
C ALA A 374 29.49 26.45 -21.24
N ASP A 375 29.06 25.19 -21.33
CA ASP A 375 29.55 24.23 -22.32
C ASP A 375 28.91 24.47 -23.70
N GLU A 376 27.61 24.80 -23.73
CA GLU A 376 26.82 24.90 -24.97
C GLU A 376 26.46 26.35 -25.34
N GLN A 377 26.92 27.34 -24.55
CA GLN A 377 26.69 28.77 -24.76
C GLN A 377 25.19 29.15 -24.93
N MET A 378 24.30 28.43 -24.23
CA MET A 378 22.85 28.67 -24.35
C MET A 378 22.36 29.76 -23.41
N GLU A 379 21.84 30.87 -23.95
CA GLU A 379 21.25 31.96 -23.13
C GLU A 379 20.00 31.52 -22.36
N LYS A 380 19.13 30.72 -22.98
CA LYS A 380 17.88 30.22 -22.40
C LYS A 380 17.86 28.70 -22.38
N VAL A 381 17.93 28.13 -21.19
CA VAL A 381 17.84 26.69 -20.96
C VAL A 381 16.37 26.28 -20.75
N ARG A 382 15.86 25.38 -21.60
CA ARG A 382 14.49 24.86 -21.49
C ARG A 382 14.46 23.61 -20.61
N GLU A 383 13.25 23.24 -20.18
CA GLU A 383 13.07 22.02 -19.39
C GLU A 383 13.47 20.75 -20.17
N SER A 384 13.25 20.73 -21.49
CA SER A 384 13.67 19.67 -22.40
C SER A 384 15.18 19.47 -22.44
N ASP A 385 15.93 20.56 -22.34
CA ASP A 385 17.39 20.56 -22.44
C ASP A 385 17.99 19.97 -21.17
N LEU A 386 17.44 20.35 -20.01
CA LEU A 386 17.80 19.77 -18.72
C LEU A 386 17.51 18.26 -18.69
N ARG A 387 16.36 17.83 -19.22
CA ARG A 387 16.02 16.39 -19.31
C ARG A 387 16.97 15.63 -20.24
N ARG A 388 17.38 16.25 -21.36
CA ARG A 388 18.36 15.67 -22.29
C ARG A 388 19.71 15.48 -21.62
N LEU A 389 20.23 16.51 -20.96
CA LEU A 389 21.52 16.42 -20.26
C LEU A 389 21.48 15.41 -19.10
N GLU A 390 20.37 15.37 -18.35
CA GLU A 390 20.14 14.37 -17.29
C GLU A 390 20.17 12.94 -17.84
N ALA A 391 19.58 12.70 -19.02
CA ALA A 391 19.60 11.38 -19.67
C ALA A 391 21.02 10.99 -20.12
N ILE A 392 21.77 11.91 -20.71
CA ILE A 392 23.18 11.69 -21.12
C ILE A 392 24.03 11.33 -19.91
N GLN A 393 23.94 12.10 -18.80
CA GLN A 393 24.71 11.83 -17.58
C GLN A 393 24.36 10.47 -16.98
N ARG A 394 23.07 10.13 -16.91
CA ARG A 394 22.60 8.82 -16.41
C ARG A 394 23.14 7.65 -17.25
N GLN A 395 23.36 7.88 -18.54
CA GLN A 395 23.84 6.88 -19.49
C GLN A 395 25.36 6.97 -19.72
N ASN A 396 26.09 7.68 -18.85
CA ASN A 396 27.54 7.87 -18.96
C ASN A 396 28.01 8.38 -20.33
N GLY A 397 27.21 9.21 -20.99
CA GLY A 397 27.53 9.74 -22.32
C GLY A 397 27.46 8.69 -23.44
N GLN A 398 26.74 7.58 -23.26
CA GLN A 398 26.62 6.51 -24.25
C GLN A 398 25.17 6.33 -24.72
N CYS A 399 24.99 6.05 -26.01
CA CYS A 399 23.71 5.68 -26.59
C CYS A 399 23.18 4.43 -25.93
N LEU A 400 21.93 4.46 -25.44
CA LEU A 400 21.34 3.31 -24.75
C LEU A 400 21.28 2.05 -25.62
N TYR A 401 21.07 2.22 -26.93
CA TYR A 401 20.81 1.10 -27.84
C TYR A 401 22.07 0.48 -28.43
N CYS A 402 23.11 1.28 -28.70
CA CYS A 402 24.32 0.80 -29.38
C CYS A 402 25.63 1.08 -28.64
N GLY A 403 25.59 1.74 -27.48
CA GLY A 403 26.78 2.05 -26.66
C GLY A 403 27.70 3.13 -27.23
N ARG A 404 27.44 3.66 -28.44
CA ARG A 404 28.27 4.72 -29.04
C ARG A 404 28.23 6.00 -28.19
N THR A 405 29.36 6.68 -28.08
CA THR A 405 29.44 7.97 -27.38
C THR A 405 28.49 9.01 -28.00
N ILE A 406 27.71 9.66 -27.15
CA ILE A 406 26.77 10.72 -27.50
C ILE A 406 27.03 11.96 -26.63
N THR A 407 26.77 13.13 -27.21
CA THR A 407 26.87 14.43 -26.54
C THR A 407 25.53 15.15 -26.62
N PHE A 408 25.44 16.33 -25.98
CA PHE A 408 24.21 17.12 -26.00
C PHE A 408 23.74 17.48 -27.41
N ARG A 409 24.68 17.66 -28.36
CA ARG A 409 24.40 17.96 -29.77
C ARG A 409 24.10 16.73 -30.63
N THR A 410 24.67 15.58 -30.30
CA THR A 410 24.59 14.37 -31.15
C THR A 410 23.53 13.37 -30.71
N CYS A 411 22.93 13.56 -29.53
CA CYS A 411 21.84 12.72 -29.05
C CYS A 411 20.46 13.25 -29.47
N GLU A 412 19.54 12.31 -29.67
CA GLU A 412 18.10 12.53 -29.76
C GLU A 412 17.44 11.88 -28.53
N MET A 413 16.27 12.39 -28.13
CA MET A 413 15.51 11.85 -27.00
C MET A 413 14.42 10.93 -27.53
N ASP A 414 14.48 9.66 -27.13
CA ASP A 414 13.54 8.63 -27.56
C ASP A 414 12.66 8.12 -26.41
N HIS A 415 11.48 7.65 -26.78
CA HIS A 415 10.55 6.92 -25.93
C HIS A 415 10.81 5.42 -26.07
N ILE A 416 11.39 4.79 -25.04
CA ILE A 416 11.73 3.35 -25.04
C ILE A 416 10.50 2.50 -25.40
N VAL A 417 9.35 2.84 -24.80
CA VAL A 417 8.03 2.32 -25.17
C VAL A 417 7.29 3.38 -26.01
N PRO A 418 6.97 3.10 -27.30
CA PRO A 418 6.41 4.08 -28.22
C PRO A 418 5.11 4.74 -27.77
N ARG A 419 4.93 6.02 -28.17
CA ARG A 419 3.75 6.84 -27.82
C ARG A 419 2.41 6.29 -28.30
N LYS A 420 2.38 5.52 -29.39
CA LYS A 420 1.15 5.01 -30.02
C LYS A 420 0.65 3.68 -29.42
N GLY A 421 1.05 3.34 -28.19
CA GLY A 421 0.64 2.11 -27.50
C GLY A 421 0.04 2.34 -26.11
N VAL A 422 -0.80 1.41 -25.67
CA VAL A 422 -1.30 1.32 -24.29
C VAL A 422 -0.10 0.98 -23.40
N GLY A 423 0.45 1.96 -22.66
CA GLY A 423 1.68 1.80 -21.89
C GLY A 423 2.71 2.94 -22.07
N SER A 424 2.49 3.84 -23.04
CA SER A 424 3.31 5.04 -23.20
C SER A 424 3.21 5.96 -21.98
N THR A 425 4.31 6.14 -21.26
CA THR A 425 4.41 7.14 -20.19
C THR A 425 5.38 8.26 -20.55
N ASN A 426 5.08 9.49 -20.13
CA ASN A 426 6.01 10.62 -20.20
C ASN A 426 6.92 10.70 -18.96
N THR A 427 7.18 9.56 -18.32
CA THR A 427 8.00 9.48 -17.10
C THR A 427 9.47 9.38 -17.47
N ARG A 428 10.34 9.81 -16.54
CA ARG A 428 11.81 9.75 -16.70
C ARG A 428 12.34 8.34 -17.04
N THR A 429 11.62 7.30 -16.64
CA THR A 429 11.95 5.90 -16.89
C THR A 429 11.75 5.48 -18.34
N ASN A 430 10.86 6.15 -19.08
CA ASN A 430 10.56 5.82 -20.48
C ASN A 430 11.29 6.72 -21.48
N PHE A 431 12.22 7.56 -21.02
CA PHE A 431 13.02 8.44 -21.87
C PHE A 431 14.48 7.99 -21.90
N ALA A 432 15.07 7.91 -23.09
CA ALA A 432 16.49 7.60 -23.31
C ALA A 432 17.14 8.61 -24.25
N ALA A 433 18.43 8.88 -24.03
CA ALA A 433 19.28 9.60 -24.99
C ALA A 433 19.92 8.58 -25.94
N VAL A 434 19.69 8.74 -27.24
CA VAL A 434 20.13 7.78 -28.28
C VAL A 434 20.81 8.53 -29.42
N CYS A 435 21.63 7.86 -30.22
CA CYS A 435 22.17 8.48 -31.43
C CYS A 435 21.08 8.56 -32.52
N ALA A 436 21.22 9.53 -33.43
CA ALA A 436 20.27 9.74 -34.51
C ALA A 436 20.06 8.51 -35.43
N GLU A 437 21.10 7.67 -35.58
CA GLU A 437 20.98 6.42 -36.35
C GLU A 437 19.99 5.46 -35.70
N CYS A 438 20.12 5.22 -34.38
CA CYS A 438 19.26 4.28 -33.67
C CYS A 438 17.84 4.81 -33.47
N ASN A 439 17.64 6.13 -33.42
CA ASN A 439 16.31 6.73 -33.26
C ASN A 439 15.47 6.70 -34.55
N ARG A 440 16.10 6.45 -35.69
CA ARG A 440 15.46 6.44 -37.02
C ARG A 440 15.25 5.03 -37.58
N MET A 441 15.84 4.01 -36.94
CA MET A 441 15.52 2.60 -37.15
C MET A 441 14.22 2.28 -36.42
#